data_AF-A0A6N7PUL2-F1
#
_entry.id   AF-A0A6N7PUL2-F1
#
_cell.length_a   1.000
_cell.length_b   1.000
_cell.length_c   1.000
_cell.angle_alpha   90.00
_cell.angle_beta   90.00
_cell.angle_gamma   90.00
#
_symmetry.space_group_name_H-M   'P 1'
#
loop_
_entity.id
_entity.type
_entity.pdbx_description
1 polymer ?
#
loop_
_entity_poly.entity_id
_entity_poly.type
_entity_poly.pdbx_seq_one_letter_code
_entity_poly.pdbx_strand_id
1 'polypeptide(L)'
;MVDPLTDDFAACAEALRTDPALIESTLDAKRFCLQLLSRGDPGLALVRSVVRDSGYKALVRASAARALSPEMDPIDVEHTCSLLLSGKILTRYMAAVALCRTASPASVDALIKALDDDEICADMWWHLYVSDVVALALTRIGGVRAPALDAWYERRRRELSLPDVFEQERAACALARVGDAQGRAILEECAATGRDMASDVLEALCDGSEPYL
;
A
#
# COMPACT_ATOMS: atom_id res chain seq x y z
N MET A 1 -3.39 -3.46 28.83
CA MET A 1 -4.22 -2.77 27.82
C MET A 1 -4.72 -1.49 28.43
N VAL A 2 -4.25 -0.36 27.93
CA VAL A 2 -4.94 0.93 28.18
C VAL A 2 -6.33 0.78 27.59
N ASP A 3 -7.37 1.13 28.33
CA ASP A 3 -8.72 1.14 27.79
C ASP A 3 -8.74 2.16 26.64
N PRO A 4 -8.94 1.72 25.37
CA PRO A 4 -8.98 2.62 24.23
C PRO A 4 -10.22 3.55 24.25
N LEU A 5 -10.97 3.59 25.35
CA LEU A 5 -12.07 4.53 25.62
C LEU A 5 -11.73 5.61 26.66
N THR A 6 -10.51 5.69 27.19
CA THR A 6 -10.14 6.82 28.07
C THR A 6 -9.92 8.09 27.23
N ASP A 7 -10.43 9.25 27.69
CA ASP A 7 -10.15 10.56 27.08
C ASP A 7 -8.70 11.06 27.32
N ASP A 8 -7.84 10.21 27.87
CA ASP A 8 -6.45 10.52 28.16
C ASP A 8 -5.56 10.28 26.93
N PHE A 9 -5.38 11.33 26.13
CA PHE A 9 -4.51 11.29 24.95
C PHE A 9 -3.03 11.12 25.29
N ALA A 10 -2.57 11.47 26.50
CA ALA A 10 -1.20 11.23 26.92
C ALA A 10 -0.96 9.74 27.17
N ALA A 11 -1.91 9.06 27.83
CA ALA A 11 -1.87 7.62 27.99
C ALA A 11 -1.93 6.89 26.63
N CYS A 12 -2.73 7.38 25.68
CA CYS A 12 -2.79 6.83 24.32
C CYS A 12 -1.46 7.00 23.57
N ALA A 13 -0.82 8.17 23.67
CA ALA A 13 0.47 8.44 23.06
C ALA A 13 1.57 7.52 23.61
N GLU A 14 1.55 7.26 24.92
CA GLU A 14 2.50 6.37 25.58
C GLU A 14 2.25 4.90 25.21
N ALA A 15 0.99 4.48 25.10
CA ALA A 15 0.64 3.14 24.64
C ALA A 15 1.19 2.87 23.23
N LEU A 16 1.07 3.82 22.30
CA LEU A 16 1.64 3.70 20.95
C LEU A 16 3.17 3.61 20.92
N ARG A 17 3.86 4.06 21.99
CA ARG A 17 5.33 3.96 22.12
C ARG A 17 5.79 2.67 22.77
N THR A 18 5.00 2.14 23.70
CA THR A 18 5.48 1.11 24.64
C THR A 18 4.70 -0.19 24.60
N ASP A 19 3.44 -0.21 24.16
CA ASP A 19 2.61 -1.40 24.16
C ASP A 19 3.09 -2.39 23.09
N PRO A 20 3.61 -3.58 23.47
CA PRO A 20 4.10 -4.57 22.52
C PRO A 20 3.05 -4.99 21.48
N ALA A 21 1.77 -5.04 21.87
CA ALA A 21 0.70 -5.45 20.96
C ALA A 21 0.54 -4.44 19.81
N LEU A 22 0.55 -3.14 20.11
CA LEU A 22 0.47 -2.08 19.09
C LEU A 22 1.76 -1.99 18.27
N ILE A 23 2.89 -2.34 18.86
CA ILE A 23 4.20 -2.22 18.25
C ILE A 23 4.49 -3.32 17.21
N GLU A 24 3.99 -4.53 17.45
CA GLU A 24 4.27 -5.71 16.63
C GLU A 24 3.16 -6.01 15.63
N SER A 25 1.93 -5.57 15.91
CA SER A 25 0.75 -5.84 15.07
C SER A 25 0.30 -4.61 14.30
N THR A 26 0.37 -4.69 12.97
CA THR A 26 -0.14 -3.64 12.07
C THR A 26 -1.65 -3.48 12.17
N LEU A 27 -2.37 -4.57 12.42
CA LEU A 27 -3.82 -4.57 12.52
C LEU A 27 -4.27 -3.84 13.79
N ASP A 28 -3.59 -4.09 14.91
CA ASP A 28 -3.95 -3.50 16.19
C ASP A 28 -3.53 -2.02 16.24
N ALA A 29 -2.33 -1.67 15.76
CA ALA A 29 -1.93 -0.27 15.61
C ALA A 29 -2.90 0.52 14.74
N LYS A 30 -3.29 -0.03 13.58
CA LYS A 30 -4.25 0.63 12.68
C LYS A 30 -5.63 0.78 13.35
N ARG A 31 -6.15 -0.27 13.99
CA ARG A 31 -7.45 -0.22 14.70
C ARG A 31 -7.44 0.82 15.80
N PHE A 32 -6.36 0.87 16.58
CA PHE A 32 -6.18 1.87 17.62
C PHE A 32 -6.16 3.30 17.05
N CYS A 33 -5.42 3.53 15.96
CA CYS A 33 -5.42 4.83 15.30
C CYS A 33 -6.82 5.21 14.77
N LEU A 34 -7.58 4.26 14.21
CA LEU A 34 -8.96 4.51 13.76
C LEU A 34 -9.89 4.89 14.93
N GLN A 35 -9.73 4.25 16.09
CA GLN A 35 -10.47 4.60 17.32
C GLN A 35 -10.10 5.99 17.84
N LEU A 36 -8.84 6.41 17.71
CA LEU A 36 -8.45 7.78 18.02
C LEU A 36 -9.10 8.77 17.06
N LEU A 37 -9.11 8.47 15.76
CA LEU A 37 -9.74 9.35 14.75
C LEU A 37 -11.24 9.55 14.99
N SER A 38 -11.96 8.55 15.52
CA SER A 38 -13.38 8.70 15.85
C SER A 38 -13.66 9.70 17.00
N ARG A 39 -12.62 10.25 17.63
CA ARG A 39 -12.71 11.26 18.70
C ARG A 39 -12.58 12.70 18.19
N GLY A 40 -12.56 12.91 16.87
CA GLY A 40 -12.48 14.23 16.25
C GLY A 40 -11.09 14.85 16.29
N ASP A 41 -11.02 16.18 16.29
CA ASP A 41 -9.78 16.95 16.09
C ASP A 41 -8.63 16.58 17.04
N PRO A 42 -8.84 16.32 18.34
CA PRO A 42 -7.75 15.92 19.24
C PRO A 42 -7.16 14.55 18.85
N GLY A 43 -8.02 13.62 18.43
CA GLY A 43 -7.61 12.31 17.94
C GLY A 43 -6.83 12.41 16.62
N LEU A 44 -7.31 13.22 15.69
CA LEU A 44 -6.61 13.53 14.44
C LEU A 44 -5.22 14.14 14.72
N ALA A 45 -5.14 15.12 15.63
CA ALA A 45 -3.87 15.74 16.00
C ALA A 45 -2.89 14.72 16.59
N LEU A 46 -3.35 13.81 17.45
CA LEU A 46 -2.52 12.74 17.99
C LEU A 46 -2.03 11.79 16.89
N VAL A 47 -2.91 11.29 16.02
CA VAL A 47 -2.50 10.36 14.95
C VAL A 47 -1.53 11.03 13.96
N ARG A 48 -1.72 12.32 13.64
CA ARG A 48 -0.74 13.08 12.85
C ARG A 48 0.61 13.19 13.55
N SER A 49 0.62 13.47 14.85
CA SER A 49 1.87 13.52 15.61
C SER A 49 2.62 12.18 15.57
N VAL A 50 1.89 11.06 15.60
CA VAL A 50 2.46 9.71 15.49
C VAL A 50 3.14 9.50 14.14
N VAL A 51 2.51 9.90 13.02
CA VAL A 51 3.13 9.78 11.69
C VAL A 51 4.45 10.55 11.60
N ARG A 52 4.48 11.76 12.19
CA ARG A 52 5.57 12.73 12.04
C ARG A 52 6.72 12.53 13.00
N ASP A 53 6.45 12.05 14.22
CA ASP A 53 7.44 11.86 15.26
C ASP A 53 8.26 10.56 15.05
N SER A 54 9.55 10.71 14.77
CA SER A 54 10.49 9.60 14.60
C SER A 54 10.75 8.80 15.88
N GLY A 55 10.29 9.27 17.04
CA GLY A 55 10.30 8.54 18.30
C GLY A 55 9.35 7.33 18.31
N TYR A 56 8.36 7.28 17.43
CA TYR A 56 7.53 6.10 17.22
C TYR A 56 8.21 5.10 16.28
N LYS A 57 7.98 3.81 16.53
CA LYS A 57 8.46 2.75 15.63
C LYS A 57 7.86 2.91 14.24
N ALA A 58 8.69 2.70 13.21
CA ALA A 58 8.30 2.89 11.81
C ALA A 58 7.00 2.15 11.42
N LEU A 59 6.77 0.95 11.96
CA LEU A 59 5.55 0.17 11.73
C LEU A 59 4.29 0.85 12.29
N VAL A 60 4.38 1.43 13.49
CA VAL A 60 3.30 2.19 14.12
C VAL A 60 3.02 3.46 13.30
N ARG A 61 4.08 4.15 12.87
CA ARG A 61 3.98 5.34 12.02
C ARG A 61 3.28 5.04 10.68
N ALA A 62 3.65 3.93 10.03
CA ALA A 62 3.02 3.51 8.78
C ALA A 62 1.56 3.04 8.98
N SER A 63 1.25 2.45 10.14
CA SER A 63 -0.12 2.10 10.54
C SER A 63 -0.99 3.34 10.77
N ALA A 64 -0.43 4.36 11.42
CA ALA A 64 -1.07 5.66 11.60
C ALA A 64 -1.30 6.36 10.26
N ALA A 65 -0.32 6.39 9.36
CA ALA A 65 -0.46 6.95 8.01
C ALA A 65 -1.57 6.24 7.20
N ARG A 66 -1.63 4.91 7.29
CA ARG A 66 -2.70 4.11 6.67
C ARG A 66 -4.08 4.36 7.29
N ALA A 67 -4.15 4.70 8.57
CA ALA A 67 -5.39 5.10 9.21
C ALA A 67 -5.82 6.51 8.80
N LEU A 68 -4.86 7.44 8.62
CA LEU A 68 -5.12 8.80 8.15
C LEU A 68 -5.57 8.87 6.70
N SER A 69 -5.14 7.95 5.83
CA SER A 69 -5.57 7.98 4.42
C SER A 69 -7.09 7.90 4.31
N PRO A 70 -7.77 8.81 3.58
CA PRO A 70 -7.25 9.78 2.60
C PRO A 70 -6.97 11.21 3.13
N GLU A 71 -7.12 11.49 4.41
CA GLU A 71 -7.03 12.83 5.04
C GLU A 71 -5.60 13.31 5.36
N MET A 72 -4.59 12.66 4.79
CA MET A 72 -3.20 13.06 4.97
C MET A 72 -2.96 14.45 4.39
N ASP A 73 -2.41 15.35 5.21
CA ASP A 73 -1.94 16.65 4.72
C ASP A 73 -0.55 16.51 4.05
N PRO A 74 -0.01 17.56 3.40
CA PRO A 74 1.28 17.48 2.73
C PRO A 74 2.45 17.03 3.64
N ILE A 75 2.41 17.37 4.94
CA ILE A 75 3.44 16.96 5.90
C ILE A 75 3.31 15.47 6.20
N ASP A 76 2.09 14.97 6.40
CA ASP A 76 1.81 13.55 6.59
C ASP A 76 2.30 12.73 5.37
N VAL A 77 2.10 13.25 4.15
CA VAL A 77 2.59 12.64 2.90
C VAL A 77 4.12 12.58 2.89
N GLU A 78 4.82 13.66 3.19
CA GLU A 78 6.29 13.70 3.22
C GLU A 78 6.89 12.67 4.18
N HIS A 79 6.36 12.60 5.40
CA HIS A 79 6.81 11.61 6.38
C HIS A 79 6.49 10.17 5.93
N THR A 80 5.35 9.97 5.25
CA THR A 80 4.97 8.65 4.71
C THR A 80 5.86 8.25 3.53
N CYS A 81 6.28 9.18 2.67
CA CYS A 81 7.27 8.94 1.62
C CYS A 81 8.60 8.44 2.21
N SER A 82 9.03 8.99 3.36
CA SER A 82 10.22 8.50 4.06
C SER A 82 10.05 7.06 4.60
N LEU A 83 8.84 6.68 5.02
CA LEU A 83 8.53 5.31 5.45
C LEU A 83 8.50 4.32 4.28
N LEU A 84 8.01 4.75 3.11
CA LEU A 84 8.03 3.96 1.87
C LEU A 84 9.46 3.58 1.47
N LEU A 85 10.42 4.46 1.73
CA LEU A 85 11.84 4.24 1.41
C LEU A 85 12.65 3.65 2.58
N SER A 86 11.97 3.15 3.62
CA SER A 86 12.62 2.58 4.82
C SER A 86 12.97 1.09 4.67
N GLY A 87 13.74 0.53 5.61
CA GLY A 87 14.30 -0.82 5.45
C GLY A 87 13.37 -2.02 5.72
N LYS A 88 12.17 -1.85 6.29
CA LYS A 88 11.30 -2.99 6.63
C LYS A 88 10.16 -3.14 5.64
N ILE A 89 10.08 -4.29 4.97
CA ILE A 89 9.06 -4.64 3.96
C ILE A 89 7.64 -4.26 4.38
N LEU A 90 7.21 -4.65 5.58
CA LEU A 90 5.85 -4.40 6.05
C LEU A 90 5.58 -2.89 6.28
N THR A 91 6.60 -2.14 6.72
CA THR A 91 6.51 -0.68 6.84
C THR A 91 6.35 -0.03 5.47
N ARG A 92 7.17 -0.43 4.49
CA ARG A 92 7.10 0.08 3.12
C ARG A 92 5.74 -0.23 2.48
N TYR A 93 5.25 -1.46 2.64
CA TYR A 93 3.93 -1.85 2.13
C TYR A 93 2.81 -1.00 2.71
N MET A 94 2.79 -0.79 4.04
CA MET A 94 1.77 0.06 4.66
C MET A 94 1.84 1.51 4.19
N ALA A 95 3.05 2.04 4.04
CA ALA A 95 3.28 3.37 3.49
C ALA A 95 2.79 3.47 2.03
N ALA A 96 3.10 2.48 1.18
CA ALA A 96 2.61 2.39 -0.19
C ALA A 96 1.08 2.39 -0.23
N VAL A 97 0.42 1.61 0.63
CA VAL A 97 -1.05 1.59 0.71
C VAL A 97 -1.62 2.94 1.14
N ALA A 98 -1.01 3.62 2.12
CA ALA A 98 -1.44 4.94 2.57
C ALA A 98 -1.32 6.00 1.45
N LEU A 99 -0.19 5.99 0.73
CA LEU A 99 0.06 6.90 -0.39
C LEU A 99 -0.84 6.59 -1.59
N CYS A 100 -1.10 5.31 -1.89
CA CYS A 100 -2.02 4.86 -2.92
C CYS A 100 -3.46 5.34 -2.69
N ARG A 101 -3.91 5.34 -1.43
CA ARG A 101 -5.24 5.83 -1.04
C ARG A 101 -5.34 7.35 -1.04
N THR A 102 -4.23 8.02 -0.75
CA THR A 102 -4.17 9.48 -0.73
C THR A 102 -4.00 10.06 -2.13
N ALA A 103 -3.32 9.33 -3.03
CA ALA A 103 -3.04 9.72 -4.41
C ALA A 103 -2.49 11.15 -4.52
N SER A 104 -1.59 11.54 -3.60
CA SER A 104 -1.01 12.88 -3.58
C SER A 104 0.11 13.00 -4.62
N PRO A 105 0.08 14.01 -5.51
CA PRO A 105 1.18 14.29 -6.44
C PRO A 105 2.53 14.52 -5.76
N ALA A 106 2.55 14.96 -4.49
CA ALA A 106 3.78 15.14 -3.72
C ALA A 106 4.53 13.82 -3.43
N SER A 107 3.89 12.67 -3.65
CA SER A 107 4.49 11.35 -3.42
C SER A 107 5.14 10.72 -4.65
N VAL A 108 5.03 11.35 -5.83
CA VAL A 108 5.45 10.77 -7.12
C VAL A 108 6.92 10.34 -7.11
N ASP A 109 7.85 11.19 -6.67
CA ASP A 109 9.27 10.87 -6.70
C ASP A 109 9.62 9.68 -5.79
N ALA A 110 9.01 9.62 -4.60
CA ALA A 110 9.21 8.51 -3.68
C ALA A 110 8.61 7.20 -4.21
N LEU A 111 7.43 7.28 -4.84
CA LEU A 111 6.78 6.15 -5.49
C LEU A 111 7.62 5.64 -6.66
N ILE A 112 8.11 6.51 -7.55
CA ILE A 112 9.00 6.11 -8.65
C ILE A 112 10.23 5.38 -8.12
N LYS A 113 10.85 5.88 -7.06
CA LYS A 113 12.01 5.23 -6.44
C LYS A 113 11.68 3.87 -5.82
N ALA A 114 10.44 3.67 -5.37
CA ALA A 114 9.98 2.42 -4.77
C ALA A 114 9.49 1.38 -5.80
N LEU A 115 9.38 1.71 -7.10
CA LEU A 115 9.02 0.74 -8.14
C LEU A 115 10.12 -0.30 -8.39
N ASP A 116 11.38 0.07 -8.16
CA ASP A 116 12.51 -0.85 -8.30
C ASP A 116 12.58 -1.89 -7.16
N ASP A 117 11.76 -1.73 -6.12
CA ASP A 117 11.62 -2.67 -5.01
C ASP A 117 10.87 -3.93 -5.45
N ASP A 118 11.61 -5.05 -5.50
CA ASP A 118 11.09 -6.38 -5.85
C ASP A 118 10.97 -7.28 -4.61
N GLU A 119 10.89 -6.70 -3.41
CA GLU A 119 10.67 -7.52 -2.23
C GLU A 119 9.19 -7.88 -2.07
N ILE A 120 8.96 -9.17 -1.84
CA ILE A 120 7.64 -9.76 -1.58
C ILE A 120 7.32 -9.63 -0.09
N CYS A 121 6.11 -9.18 0.26
CA CYS A 121 5.60 -9.34 1.62
C CYS A 121 5.13 -10.79 1.84
N ALA A 122 6.07 -11.69 2.15
CA ALA A 122 5.83 -13.14 2.23
C ALA A 122 4.82 -13.57 3.30
N ASP A 123 4.63 -12.77 4.35
CA ASP A 123 3.69 -13.05 5.44
C ASP A 123 2.21 -12.78 5.09
N MET A 124 1.93 -12.26 3.89
CA MET A 124 0.57 -12.05 3.41
C MET A 124 0.15 -13.16 2.45
N TRP A 125 -1.09 -13.65 2.61
CA TRP A 125 -1.71 -14.75 1.83
C TRP A 125 -1.68 -14.54 0.29
N TRP A 126 -1.25 -13.38 -0.19
CA TRP A 126 -1.26 -12.97 -1.60
C TRP A 126 0.12 -12.59 -2.15
N HIS A 127 1.21 -12.71 -1.36
CA HIS A 127 2.58 -12.42 -1.81
C HIS A 127 2.72 -11.13 -2.63
N LEU A 128 2.09 -10.04 -2.17
CA LEU A 128 2.07 -8.76 -2.89
C LEU A 128 3.44 -8.10 -2.84
N TYR A 129 3.86 -7.53 -3.98
CA TYR A 129 5.01 -6.65 -4.01
C TYR A 129 4.63 -5.25 -3.54
N VAL A 130 5.57 -4.58 -2.86
CA VAL A 130 5.45 -3.14 -2.61
C VAL A 130 5.28 -2.40 -3.94
N SER A 131 6.03 -2.81 -4.98
CA SER A 131 5.97 -2.21 -6.31
C SER A 131 4.59 -2.30 -6.99
N ASP A 132 3.76 -3.30 -6.70
CA ASP A 132 2.39 -3.38 -7.26
C ASP A 132 1.49 -2.28 -6.70
N VAL A 133 1.55 -2.07 -5.39
CA VAL A 133 0.78 -1.00 -4.73
C VAL A 133 1.28 0.37 -5.16
N VAL A 134 2.59 0.50 -5.37
CA VAL A 134 3.24 1.70 -5.88
C VAL A 134 2.82 1.99 -7.32
N ALA A 135 2.79 1.00 -8.21
CA ALA A 135 2.33 1.15 -9.58
C ALA A 135 0.86 1.60 -9.64
N LEU A 136 0.02 1.01 -8.79
CA LEU A 136 -1.37 1.46 -8.62
C LEU A 136 -1.45 2.91 -8.11
N ALA A 137 -0.62 3.28 -7.13
CA ALA A 137 -0.59 4.65 -6.60
C ALA A 137 -0.23 5.67 -7.69
N LEU A 138 0.81 5.40 -8.49
CA LEU A 138 1.24 6.26 -9.59
C LEU A 138 0.16 6.40 -10.66
N THR A 139 -0.51 5.29 -10.99
CA THR A 139 -1.63 5.29 -11.94
C THR A 139 -2.81 6.13 -11.44
N ARG A 140 -3.14 6.04 -10.15
CA ARG A 140 -4.19 6.85 -9.52
C ARG A 140 -3.88 8.34 -9.45
N ILE A 141 -2.62 8.69 -9.24
CA ILE A 141 -2.17 10.09 -9.31
C ILE A 141 -2.37 10.63 -10.74
N GLY A 142 -2.12 9.79 -11.74
CA GLY A 142 -2.31 10.11 -13.14
C GLY A 142 -1.25 11.07 -13.71
N GLY A 143 -1.10 11.09 -15.03
CA GLY A 143 -0.15 11.97 -15.72
C GLY A 143 1.33 11.65 -15.49
N VAL A 144 1.64 10.63 -14.69
CA VAL A 144 3.02 10.18 -14.44
C VAL A 144 3.37 9.07 -15.43
N ARG A 145 4.24 9.38 -16.39
CA ARG A 145 5.01 8.37 -17.11
C ARG A 145 6.44 8.41 -16.61
N ALA A 146 6.90 7.28 -16.10
CA ALA A 146 8.27 7.12 -15.63
C ALA A 146 8.84 5.83 -16.23
N PRO A 147 10.12 5.82 -16.66
CA PRO A 147 10.77 4.60 -17.13
C PRO A 147 10.69 3.43 -16.13
N ALA A 148 10.63 3.74 -14.83
CA ALA A 148 10.45 2.74 -13.78
C ALA A 148 9.08 2.03 -13.87
N LEU A 149 8.01 2.74 -14.26
CA LEU A 149 6.68 2.15 -14.43
C LEU A 149 6.63 1.27 -15.68
N ASP A 150 7.29 1.69 -16.77
CA ASP A 150 7.48 0.84 -17.96
C ASP A 150 8.24 -0.45 -17.60
N ALA A 151 9.32 -0.33 -16.81
CA ALA A 151 10.07 -1.49 -16.32
C ALA A 151 9.23 -2.42 -15.43
N TRP A 152 8.30 -1.87 -14.63
CA TRP A 152 7.33 -2.65 -13.86
C TRP A 152 6.39 -3.44 -14.78
N TYR A 153 5.81 -2.82 -15.82
CA TYR A 153 4.99 -3.52 -16.80
C TYR A 153 5.74 -4.65 -17.51
N GLU A 154 6.98 -4.39 -17.95
CA GLU A 154 7.81 -5.42 -18.60
C GLU A 154 8.18 -6.56 -17.65
N ARG A 155 8.26 -6.32 -16.35
CA ARG A 155 8.45 -7.37 -15.35
C ARG A 155 7.22 -8.26 -15.26
N ARG A 156 6.03 -7.68 -15.12
CA ARG A 156 4.76 -8.42 -15.08
C ARG A 156 4.48 -9.20 -16.37
N ARG A 157 4.80 -8.64 -17.54
CA ARG A 157 4.75 -9.37 -18.82
C ARG A 157 5.65 -10.61 -18.83
N ARG A 158 6.88 -10.49 -18.30
CA ARG A 158 7.81 -11.64 -18.20
C ARG A 158 7.30 -12.70 -17.22
N GLU A 159 6.75 -12.28 -16.08
CA GLU A 159 6.18 -13.20 -15.07
C GLU A 159 4.98 -13.98 -15.61
N LEU A 160 4.11 -13.33 -16.39
CA LEU A 160 3.03 -14.01 -17.11
C LEU A 160 3.53 -15.11 -18.06
N SER A 161 4.79 -15.05 -18.49
CA SER A 161 5.40 -16.04 -19.37
C SER A 161 6.10 -17.20 -18.64
N LEU A 162 6.32 -17.08 -17.33
CA LEU A 162 6.96 -18.12 -16.50
C LEU A 162 6.09 -19.39 -16.42
N PRO A 163 6.66 -20.57 -16.18
CA PRO A 163 5.88 -21.81 -16.04
C PRO A 163 5.11 -21.91 -14.71
N ASP A 164 5.42 -21.05 -13.73
CA ASP A 164 4.82 -21.10 -12.40
C ASP A 164 3.46 -20.37 -12.38
N VAL A 165 2.41 -21.08 -11.96
CA VAL A 165 1.04 -20.56 -11.97
C VAL A 165 0.86 -19.43 -10.96
N PHE A 166 1.56 -19.47 -9.82
CA PHE A 166 1.46 -18.41 -8.82
C PHE A 166 2.09 -17.10 -9.30
N GLU A 167 3.24 -17.19 -9.97
CA GLU A 167 3.88 -16.05 -10.65
C GLU A 167 2.95 -15.43 -11.70
N GLN A 168 2.31 -16.27 -12.52
CA GLN A 168 1.35 -15.82 -13.54
C GLN A 168 0.13 -15.14 -12.91
N GLU A 169 -0.53 -15.79 -11.95
CA GLU A 169 -1.73 -15.29 -11.28
C GLU A 169 -1.44 -13.95 -10.59
N ARG A 170 -0.31 -13.85 -9.88
CA ARG A 170 0.11 -12.62 -9.22
C ARG A 170 0.34 -11.50 -10.22
N ALA A 171 1.07 -11.76 -11.31
CA ALA A 171 1.32 -10.76 -12.34
C ALA A 171 0.01 -10.29 -13.02
N ALA A 172 -0.89 -11.24 -13.32
CA ALA A 172 -2.20 -10.93 -13.89
C ALA A 172 -3.02 -10.05 -12.93
N CYS A 173 -3.09 -10.43 -11.65
CA CYS A 173 -3.78 -9.68 -10.61
C CYS A 173 -3.18 -8.28 -10.41
N ALA A 174 -1.86 -8.13 -10.50
CA ALA A 174 -1.20 -6.84 -10.36
C ALA A 174 -1.56 -5.90 -11.51
N LEU A 175 -1.51 -6.39 -12.76
CA LEU A 175 -1.92 -5.64 -13.95
C LEU A 175 -3.40 -5.26 -13.91
N ALA A 176 -4.25 -6.21 -13.50
CA ALA A 176 -5.68 -6.01 -13.33
C ALA A 176 -6.00 -4.93 -12.28
N ARG A 177 -5.33 -4.97 -11.12
CA ARG A 177 -5.50 -3.97 -10.06
C ARG A 177 -5.08 -2.58 -10.49
N VAL A 178 -3.99 -2.46 -11.26
CA VAL A 178 -3.58 -1.17 -11.84
C VAL A 178 -4.67 -0.65 -12.79
N GLY A 179 -5.25 -1.54 -13.59
CA GLY A 179 -6.50 -1.28 -14.31
C GLY A 179 -6.39 -0.24 -15.42
N ASP A 180 -5.17 0.08 -15.87
CA ASP A 180 -4.93 1.04 -16.93
C ASP A 180 -4.86 0.38 -18.32
N ALA A 181 -4.80 1.20 -19.36
CA ALA A 181 -4.78 0.71 -20.74
C ALA A 181 -3.56 -0.17 -21.05
N GLN A 182 -2.40 0.12 -20.46
CA GLN A 182 -1.19 -0.67 -20.70
C GLN A 182 -1.26 -2.03 -20.03
N GLY A 183 -1.71 -2.09 -18.77
CA GLY A 183 -1.93 -3.34 -18.05
C GLY A 183 -2.96 -4.24 -18.76
N ARG A 184 -4.07 -3.64 -19.20
CA ARG A 184 -5.10 -4.35 -19.98
C ARG A 184 -4.57 -4.91 -21.29
N ALA A 185 -3.80 -4.13 -22.06
CA ALA A 185 -3.22 -4.59 -23.32
C ALA A 185 -2.29 -5.80 -23.13
N ILE A 186 -1.51 -5.82 -22.04
CA ILE A 186 -0.65 -6.97 -21.69
C ILE A 186 -1.49 -8.22 -21.37
N LEU A 187 -2.58 -8.06 -20.62
CA LEU A 187 -3.49 -9.17 -20.31
C LEU A 187 -4.15 -9.72 -21.57
N GLU A 188 -4.62 -8.85 -22.47
CA GLU A 188 -5.24 -9.24 -23.76
C GLU A 188 -4.25 -9.96 -24.68
N GLU A 189 -2.99 -9.47 -24.77
CA GLU A 189 -1.90 -10.14 -25.49
C GLU A 189 -1.66 -11.55 -24.94
N CYS A 190 -1.64 -11.70 -23.62
CA CYS A 190 -1.43 -12.97 -22.94
C CYS A 190 -2.60 -13.95 -23.18
N ALA A 191 -3.84 -13.47 -23.03
CA ALA A 191 -5.05 -14.27 -23.26
C ALA A 191 -5.13 -14.80 -24.69
N ALA A 192 -4.72 -14.00 -25.70
CA ALA A 192 -4.69 -14.42 -27.09
C ALA A 192 -3.74 -15.61 -27.37
N THR A 193 -2.79 -15.90 -26.47
CA THR A 193 -1.91 -17.07 -26.56
C THR A 193 -2.51 -18.36 -25.98
N GLY A 194 -3.76 -18.33 -25.52
CA GLY A 194 -4.47 -19.48 -24.97
C GLY A 194 -4.14 -19.78 -23.50
N ARG A 195 -3.78 -18.75 -22.72
CA ARG A 195 -3.56 -18.88 -21.27
C ARG A 195 -4.83 -18.49 -20.51
N ASP A 196 -5.54 -19.50 -20.00
CA ASP A 196 -6.84 -19.37 -19.35
C ASP A 196 -6.86 -18.33 -18.21
N MET A 197 -5.78 -18.22 -17.42
CA MET A 197 -5.69 -17.32 -16.27
C MET A 197 -5.87 -15.82 -16.61
N ALA A 198 -5.30 -15.34 -17.72
CA ALA A 198 -5.44 -13.94 -18.10
C ALA A 198 -6.87 -13.62 -18.56
N SER A 199 -7.54 -14.59 -19.20
CA SER A 199 -8.95 -14.50 -19.56
C SER A 199 -9.84 -14.48 -18.32
N ASP A 200 -9.60 -15.37 -17.35
CA ASP A 200 -10.37 -15.44 -16.10
C ASP A 200 -10.29 -14.12 -15.31
N VAL A 201 -9.10 -13.52 -15.23
CA VAL A 201 -8.90 -12.22 -14.58
C VAL A 201 -9.60 -11.08 -15.34
N LEU A 202 -9.57 -11.09 -16.67
CA LEU A 202 -10.28 -10.10 -17.49
C LEU A 202 -11.81 -10.24 -17.39
N GLU A 203 -12.33 -11.47 -17.30
CA GLU A 203 -13.75 -11.74 -17.07
C GLU A 203 -14.19 -11.25 -15.69
N ALA A 204 -13.42 -11.55 -14.64
CA ALA A 204 -13.69 -11.06 -13.29
C ALA A 204 -13.74 -9.52 -13.23
N LEU A 205 -12.81 -8.84 -13.92
CA LEU A 205 -12.82 -7.37 -14.05
C LEU A 205 -14.08 -6.85 -14.77
N CYS A 206 -14.56 -7.55 -15.81
CA CYS A 206 -15.74 -7.13 -16.56
C CYS A 206 -17.04 -7.30 -15.76
N ASP A 207 -17.10 -8.34 -14.92
CA ASP A 207 -18.28 -8.65 -14.12
C ASP A 207 -18.42 -7.77 -12.87
N GLY A 208 -17.43 -6.90 -12.58
CA GLY A 208 -17.38 -6.10 -11.36
C GLY A 208 -17.30 -6.96 -10.09
N SER A 209 -17.08 -8.26 -10.24
CA SER A 209 -16.75 -9.17 -9.17
C SER A 209 -15.25 -9.04 -8.96
N GLU A 210 -14.83 -8.06 -8.17
CA GLU A 210 -13.45 -8.03 -7.65
C GLU A 210 -13.43 -8.80 -6.32
N PRO A 211 -12.88 -10.03 -6.24
CA PRO A 211 -12.72 -10.73 -4.97
C PRO A 211 -11.53 -10.20 -4.13
N TYR A 212 -10.72 -9.27 -4.67
CA TYR A 212 -9.31 -9.13 -4.26
C TYR A 212 -8.86 -7.71 -3.85
N LEU A 213 -9.79 -6.88 -3.35
CA LEU A 213 -9.54 -5.65 -2.58
C LEU A 213 -10.09 -5.75 -1.14
#